data_AF-A0A5Y5T9E0-F1
#
_entry.id   AF-A0A5Y5T9E0-F1
#
_cell.length_a   1.000
_cell.length_b   1.000
_cell.length_c   1.000
_cell.angle_alpha   90.00
_cell.angle_beta   90.00
_cell.angle_gamma   90.00
#
_symmetry.space_group_name_H-M   'P 1'
#
loop_
_entity.id
_entity.type
_entity.pdbx_description
1 polymer ?
#
loop_
_entity_poly.entity_id
_entity_poly.type
_entity_poly.pdbx_seq_one_letter_code
_entity_poly.pdbx_strand_id
1 'polypeptide(L)'
;MATNTQVNHLVSMMRKELVTCNERSVRCELRRNELQHRQNQLFKVLTEALKKYERMGFSIVFTGEHELRCCTPKPEKDTFLFPLPAFSIVRKHHSLNRFEQTKQVRLSFKPTVNGNGAISYTFEKYDPDVTTYGCGELSWQAGTPGQNDGYWFINAGAHKLIMDSPLSFEGAEMLFTTLNY
;
A
#
# COMPACT_ATOMS: atom_id res chain seq x y z
N MET A 1 -29.90 45.01 -14.01
CA MET A 1 -29.96 44.81 -12.54
C MET A 1 -30.57 43.46 -12.27
N ALA A 2 -29.88 42.58 -11.54
CA ALA A 2 -30.48 41.31 -11.13
C ALA A 2 -31.61 41.57 -10.12
N THR A 3 -32.75 40.91 -10.25
CA THR A 3 -33.86 41.06 -9.29
C THR A 3 -33.51 40.38 -7.97
N ASN A 4 -34.08 40.84 -6.84
CA ASN A 4 -33.85 40.23 -5.52
C ASN A 4 -34.08 38.71 -5.52
N THR A 5 -35.01 38.21 -6.34
CA THR A 5 -35.26 36.77 -6.55
C THR A 5 -34.08 36.04 -7.21
N GLN A 6 -33.43 36.65 -8.20
CA GLN A 6 -32.24 36.08 -8.87
C GLN A 6 -31.04 36.01 -7.91
N VAL A 7 -30.83 37.06 -7.10
CA VAL A 7 -29.77 37.10 -6.08
C VAL A 7 -30.00 36.02 -5.02
N ASN A 8 -31.23 35.89 -4.50
CA ASN A 8 -31.57 34.87 -3.52
C ASN A 8 -31.39 33.44 -4.08
N HIS A 9 -31.71 33.24 -5.37
CA HIS A 9 -31.49 31.95 -6.02
C HIS A 9 -30.00 31.61 -6.14
N LEU A 10 -29.17 32.56 -6.58
CA LEU A 10 -27.71 32.41 -6.66
C LEU A 10 -27.09 32.09 -5.30
N VAL A 11 -27.46 32.83 -4.25
CA VAL A 11 -26.98 32.57 -2.88
C VAL A 11 -27.39 31.18 -2.40
N SER A 12 -28.61 30.73 -2.72
CA SER A 12 -29.06 29.37 -2.40
C SER A 12 -28.24 28.30 -3.11
N MET A 13 -27.90 28.48 -4.39
CA MET A 13 -27.04 27.56 -5.14
C MET A 13 -25.64 27.49 -4.54
N MET A 14 -25.00 28.64 -4.27
CA MET A 14 -23.67 28.69 -3.65
C MET A 14 -23.64 27.98 -2.29
N ARG A 15 -24.68 28.13 -1.47
CA ARG A 15 -24.78 27.42 -0.18
C ARG A 15 -24.85 25.90 -0.37
N LYS A 16 -25.63 25.43 -1.36
CA LYS A 16 -25.72 23.99 -1.66
C LYS A 16 -24.40 23.43 -2.17
N GLU A 17 -23.70 24.16 -3.04
CA GLU A 17 -22.38 23.79 -3.52
C GLU A 17 -21.37 23.71 -2.36
N LEU A 18 -21.38 24.70 -1.47
CA LEU A 18 -20.49 24.72 -0.30
C LEU A 18 -20.73 23.51 0.62
N VAL A 19 -21.99 23.17 0.91
CA VAL A 19 -22.34 21.98 1.70
C VAL A 19 -21.81 20.72 1.02
N THR A 20 -22.06 20.56 -0.28
CA THR A 20 -21.61 19.39 -1.06
C THR A 20 -20.08 19.26 -1.06
N CYS A 21 -19.36 20.37 -1.25
CA CYS A 21 -17.90 20.42 -1.17
C CYS A 21 -17.38 20.03 0.21
N ASN A 22 -18.03 20.51 1.27
CA ASN A 22 -17.63 20.20 2.65
C ASN A 22 -17.84 18.72 2.96
N GLU A 23 -19.00 18.16 2.61
CA GLU A 23 -19.30 16.73 2.81
C GLU A 23 -18.31 15.84 2.05
N ARG A 24 -17.99 16.19 0.79
CA ARG A 24 -16.96 15.50 0.00
C ARG A 24 -15.59 15.55 0.67
N SER A 25 -15.19 16.73 1.16
CA SER A 25 -13.91 16.91 1.87
C SER A 25 -13.82 16.00 3.09
N VAL A 26 -14.88 15.99 3.93
CA VAL A 26 -14.95 15.15 5.13
C VAL A 26 -14.85 13.67 4.78
N ARG A 27 -15.58 13.19 3.76
CA ARG A 27 -15.52 11.77 3.34
C ARG A 27 -14.14 11.38 2.84
N CYS A 28 -13.50 12.23 2.02
CA CYS A 28 -12.13 12.00 1.56
C CYS A 28 -11.14 11.96 2.73
N GLU A 29 -11.28 12.83 3.73
CA GLU A 29 -10.40 12.85 4.90
C GLU A 29 -10.55 11.59 5.75
N LEU A 30 -11.78 11.16 6.02
CA LEU A 30 -12.05 9.91 6.74
C LEU A 30 -11.41 8.71 6.01
N ARG A 31 -11.56 8.66 4.68
CA ARG A 31 -10.96 7.61 3.86
C ARG A 31 -9.43 7.69 3.85
N ARG A 32 -8.84 8.89 3.81
CA ARG A 32 -7.39 9.09 3.92
C ARG A 32 -6.85 8.53 5.23
N ASN A 33 -7.50 8.85 6.35
CA ASN A 33 -7.11 8.38 7.67
C ASN A 33 -7.19 6.85 7.78
N GLU A 34 -8.25 6.27 7.24
CA GLU A 34 -8.40 4.81 7.17
C GLU A 34 -7.27 4.16 6.35
N LEU A 35 -6.98 4.67 5.16
CA LEU A 35 -5.89 4.16 4.32
C LEU A 35 -4.54 4.30 5.04
N GLN A 36 -4.28 5.45 5.68
CA GLN A 36 -3.07 5.67 6.46
C GLN A 36 -2.93 4.67 7.61
N HIS A 37 -4.02 4.40 8.34
CA HIS A 37 -4.01 3.41 9.42
C HIS A 37 -3.60 2.02 8.92
N ARG A 38 -4.16 1.58 7.79
CA ARG A 38 -3.81 0.29 7.17
C ARG A 38 -2.34 0.24 6.77
N GLN A 39 -1.79 1.32 6.20
CA GLN A 39 -0.36 1.39 5.87
C GLN A 39 0.52 1.32 7.10
N ASN A 40 0.14 2.00 8.19
CA ASN A 40 0.88 1.93 9.44
C ASN A 40 0.92 0.50 9.99
N GLN A 41 -0.17 -0.26 9.89
CA GLN A 41 -0.20 -1.66 10.28
C GLN A 41 0.71 -2.54 9.41
N LEU A 42 0.68 -2.35 8.08
CA LEU A 42 1.58 -3.03 7.15
C LEU A 42 3.04 -2.84 7.55
N PHE A 43 3.47 -1.58 7.66
CA PHE A 43 4.86 -1.26 7.95
C PHE A 43 5.26 -1.66 9.36
N LYS A 44 4.34 -1.64 10.33
CA LYS A 44 4.60 -2.17 11.67
C LYS A 44 4.99 -3.64 11.62
N VAL A 45 4.17 -4.48 10.99
CA VAL A 45 4.44 -5.93 10.88
C VAL A 45 5.74 -6.19 10.13
N LEU A 46 5.94 -5.54 8.98
CA LEU A 46 7.16 -5.73 8.18
C LEU A 46 8.41 -5.27 8.93
N THR A 47 8.36 -4.13 9.62
CA THR A 47 9.51 -3.59 10.37
C THR A 47 9.84 -4.45 11.59
N GLU A 48 8.83 -4.93 12.31
CA GLU A 48 9.01 -5.85 13.44
C GLU A 48 9.64 -7.17 12.99
N ALA A 49 9.17 -7.74 11.88
CA ALA A 49 9.77 -8.93 11.29
C ALA A 49 11.22 -8.68 10.84
N LEU A 50 11.48 -7.59 10.11
CA LEU A 50 12.83 -7.26 9.60
C LEU A 50 13.87 -7.09 10.71
N LYS A 51 13.51 -6.49 11.85
CA LYS A 51 14.43 -6.29 12.98
C LYS A 51 15.08 -7.59 13.46
N LYS A 52 14.38 -8.72 13.40
CA LYS A 52 14.95 -10.04 13.78
C LYS A 52 16.01 -10.52 12.79
N TYR A 53 15.92 -10.08 11.54
CA TYR A 53 16.76 -10.53 10.42
C TYR A 53 17.77 -9.50 9.94
N GLU A 54 17.86 -8.34 10.60
CA GLU A 54 18.77 -7.25 10.22
C GLU A 54 20.23 -7.71 10.18
N ARG A 55 20.66 -8.55 11.14
CA ARG A 55 22.01 -9.14 11.17
C ARG A 55 22.31 -10.08 10.01
N MET A 56 21.28 -10.60 9.35
CA MET A 56 21.40 -11.42 8.14
C MET A 56 21.39 -10.58 6.85
N GLY A 57 21.47 -9.25 6.98
CA GLY A 57 21.54 -8.30 5.86
C GLY A 57 20.18 -7.90 5.29
N PHE A 58 19.08 -8.20 5.99
CA PHE A 58 17.73 -7.80 5.57
C PHE A 58 17.44 -6.34 5.93
N SER A 59 16.80 -5.60 5.02
CA SER A 59 16.35 -4.22 5.26
C SER A 59 15.19 -3.84 4.35
N ILE A 60 14.46 -2.79 4.74
CA ILE A 60 13.49 -2.12 3.87
C ILE A 60 14.13 -0.88 3.24
N VAL A 61 13.90 -0.68 1.94
CA VAL A 61 14.37 0.49 1.19
C VAL A 61 13.18 1.12 0.50
N PHE A 62 12.95 2.41 0.73
CA PHE A 62 11.95 3.18 0.00
C PHE A 62 12.53 3.64 -1.33
N THR A 63 11.86 3.27 -2.43
CA THR A 63 12.37 3.47 -3.81
C THR A 63 11.70 4.65 -4.52
N GLY A 64 10.90 5.43 -3.82
CA GLY A 64 10.21 6.61 -4.32
C GLY A 64 8.82 6.77 -3.71
N GLU A 65 8.24 7.96 -3.84
CA GLU A 65 6.84 8.21 -3.52
C GLU A 65 5.98 8.16 -4.79
N HIS A 66 4.84 7.51 -4.70
CA HIS A 66 3.83 7.49 -5.75
C HIS A 66 2.58 8.21 -5.25
N GLU A 67 2.12 9.18 -6.03
CA GLU A 67 0.86 9.85 -5.75
C GLU A 67 -0.28 9.02 -6.37
N LEU A 68 -0.99 8.28 -5.52
CA LEU A 68 -2.08 7.41 -5.95
C LEU A 68 -3.40 8.19 -6.02
N ARG A 69 -4.16 7.95 -7.09
CA ARG A 69 -5.51 8.49 -7.23
C ARG A 69 -6.53 7.53 -6.59
N CYS A 70 -6.71 7.66 -5.28
CA CYS A 70 -7.65 6.88 -4.48
C CYS A 70 -9.08 7.43 -4.60
N CYS A 71 -10.06 6.66 -4.11
CA CYS A 71 -11.42 7.14 -3.98
C CYS A 71 -12.13 6.60 -2.72
N THR A 72 -13.20 7.29 -2.33
CA THR A 72 -14.15 6.75 -1.36
C THR A 72 -14.88 5.53 -1.95
N PRO A 73 -15.36 4.60 -1.11
CA PRO A 73 -16.21 3.50 -1.58
C PRO A 73 -17.47 4.01 -2.30
N LYS A 74 -18.12 3.13 -3.07
CA LYS A 74 -19.46 3.42 -3.61
C LYS A 74 -20.46 3.56 -2.45
N PRO A 75 -21.49 4.42 -2.58
CA PRO A 75 -21.97 5.08 -3.82
C PRO A 75 -21.29 6.42 -4.19
N GLU A 76 -20.62 7.11 -3.27
CA GLU A 76 -20.13 8.48 -3.52
C GLU A 76 -18.96 8.53 -4.51
N LYS A 77 -17.97 7.64 -4.35
CA LYS A 77 -16.78 7.52 -5.22
C LYS A 77 -16.02 8.84 -5.44
N ASP A 78 -15.86 9.63 -4.38
CA ASP A 78 -15.09 10.87 -4.39
C ASP A 78 -13.59 10.58 -4.54
N THR A 79 -12.94 11.17 -5.54
CA THR A 79 -11.51 10.95 -5.81
C THR A 79 -10.61 11.92 -5.03
N PHE A 80 -9.48 11.43 -4.54
CA PHE A 80 -8.44 12.22 -3.89
C PHE A 80 -7.04 11.65 -4.14
N LEU A 81 -6.01 12.47 -3.95
CA LEU A 81 -4.61 12.06 -4.05
C LEU A 81 -4.12 11.55 -2.68
N PHE A 82 -3.38 10.44 -2.71
CA PHE A 82 -2.81 9.80 -1.52
C PHE A 82 -1.34 9.47 -1.79
N PRO A 83 -0.39 10.15 -1.14
CA PRO A 83 1.02 9.82 -1.29
C PRO A 83 1.31 8.49 -0.62
N LEU A 84 2.00 7.60 -1.34
CA LEU A 84 2.37 6.31 -0.80
C LEU A 84 3.74 5.86 -1.33
N PRO A 85 4.64 5.37 -0.47
CA PRO A 85 5.94 4.94 -0.93
C PRO A 85 5.86 3.62 -1.69
N ALA A 86 6.58 3.51 -2.81
CA ALA A 86 7.08 2.22 -3.24
C ALA A 86 8.25 1.82 -2.35
N PHE A 87 8.32 0.52 -2.03
CA PHE A 87 9.39 0.01 -1.19
C PHE A 87 9.90 -1.31 -1.72
N SER A 88 11.08 -1.72 -1.24
CA SER A 88 11.63 -3.03 -1.49
C SER A 88 12.12 -3.62 -0.18
N ILE A 89 11.86 -4.90 0.03
CA ILE A 89 12.58 -5.68 1.03
C ILE A 89 13.82 -6.24 0.34
N VAL A 90 14.99 -6.02 0.92
CA VAL A 90 16.26 -6.40 0.30
C VAL A 90 17.08 -7.25 1.23
N ARG A 91 17.85 -8.17 0.66
CA ARG A 91 18.89 -8.92 1.35
C ARG A 91 20.24 -8.58 0.73
N LYS A 92 21.14 -8.02 1.54
CA LYS A 92 22.53 -7.77 1.16
C LYS A 92 23.38 -8.97 1.55
N HIS A 93 24.04 -9.59 0.57
CA HIS A 93 25.03 -10.61 0.84
C HIS A 93 26.37 -9.93 1.11
N HIS A 94 26.85 -10.04 2.35
CA HIS A 94 28.20 -9.61 2.67
C HIS A 94 29.18 -10.63 2.08
N SER A 95 29.81 -10.30 0.94
CA SER A 95 30.98 -11.05 0.48
C SER A 95 32.18 -10.70 1.38
N LEU A 96 32.96 -11.71 1.75
CA LEU A 96 34.20 -11.56 2.51
C LEU A 96 35.31 -10.90 1.66
N ASN A 97 35.12 -10.80 0.34
CA ASN A 97 36.06 -10.14 -0.56
C ASN A 97 35.66 -8.68 -0.81
N ARG A 98 36.51 -7.73 -0.36
CA ARG A 98 36.33 -6.27 -0.55
C ARG A 98 36.20 -5.79 -2.01
N PHE A 99 36.45 -6.66 -2.98
CA PHE A 99 36.46 -6.33 -4.41
C PHE A 99 35.23 -6.87 -5.18
N GLU A 100 34.38 -7.68 -4.55
CA GLU A 100 33.13 -8.13 -5.17
C GLU A 100 32.00 -7.15 -4.88
N GLN A 101 31.25 -6.76 -5.92
CA GLN A 101 30.03 -5.99 -5.74
C GLN A 101 29.08 -6.77 -4.83
N THR A 102 28.59 -6.12 -3.77
CA THR A 102 27.59 -6.67 -2.85
C THR A 102 26.38 -7.15 -3.64
N LYS A 103 26.23 -8.48 -3.81
CA LYS A 103 25.04 -9.05 -4.45
C LYS A 103 23.82 -8.70 -3.59
N GLN A 104 22.82 -8.08 -4.22
CA GLN A 104 21.57 -7.67 -3.58
C GLN A 104 20.40 -8.30 -4.31
N VAL A 105 19.64 -9.13 -3.60
CA VAL A 105 18.35 -9.64 -4.07
C VAL A 105 17.27 -8.80 -3.40
N ARG A 106 16.21 -8.46 -4.15
CA ARG A 106 15.13 -7.62 -3.63
C ARG A 106 13.75 -8.13 -4.03
N LEU A 107 12.79 -7.91 -3.14
CA LEU A 107 11.36 -8.05 -3.40
C LEU A 107 10.78 -6.64 -3.45
N SER A 108 10.42 -6.17 -4.65
CA SER A 108 9.92 -4.82 -4.88
C SER A 108 8.41 -4.80 -4.74
N PHE A 109 7.87 -3.84 -4.00
CA PHE A 109 6.44 -3.64 -3.76
C PHE A 109 6.02 -2.33 -4.42
N LYS A 110 5.20 -2.45 -5.46
CA LYS A 110 4.63 -1.32 -6.20
C LYS A 110 3.18 -1.13 -5.79
N PRO A 111 2.83 0.05 -5.28
CA PRO A 111 1.46 0.28 -4.86
C PRO A 111 0.53 0.48 -6.05
N THR A 112 -0.70 0.01 -5.91
CA THR A 112 -1.78 0.17 -6.86
C THR A 112 -3.09 0.49 -6.14
N VAL A 113 -4.09 0.96 -6.89
CA VAL A 113 -5.43 1.26 -6.37
C VAL A 113 -6.42 0.30 -7.01
N ASN A 114 -7.15 -0.45 -6.20
CA ASN A 114 -8.18 -1.37 -6.67
C ASN A 114 -9.51 -0.66 -6.98
N GLY A 115 -10.48 -1.39 -7.52
CA GLY A 115 -11.78 -0.83 -7.97
C GLY A 115 -12.61 -0.12 -6.89
N ASN A 116 -12.34 -0.40 -5.60
CA ASN A 116 -12.99 0.23 -4.45
C ASN A 116 -12.15 1.39 -3.86
N GLY A 117 -11.13 1.85 -4.57
CA GLY A 117 -10.24 2.91 -4.11
C GLY A 117 -9.34 2.50 -2.94
N ALA A 118 -9.23 1.21 -2.63
CA ALA A 118 -8.33 0.70 -1.61
C ALA A 118 -6.95 0.43 -2.21
N ILE A 119 -5.93 0.53 -1.36
CA ILE A 119 -4.53 0.30 -1.74
C ILE A 119 -4.24 -1.20 -1.72
N SER A 120 -3.55 -1.68 -2.74
CA SER A 120 -2.83 -2.95 -2.72
C SER A 120 -1.40 -2.77 -3.22
N TYR A 121 -0.53 -3.76 -2.99
CA TYR A 121 0.82 -3.76 -3.54
C TYR A 121 1.01 -5.00 -4.39
N THR A 122 1.34 -4.81 -5.67
CA THR A 122 1.94 -5.91 -6.44
C THR A 122 3.40 -6.04 -6.01
N PHE A 123 3.87 -7.25 -5.77
CA PHE A 123 5.27 -7.49 -5.46
C PHE A 123 5.96 -8.39 -6.47
N GLU A 124 7.23 -8.08 -6.74
CA GLU A 124 8.06 -8.74 -7.75
C GLU A 124 9.46 -9.01 -7.19
N LYS A 125 9.93 -10.26 -7.28
CA LYS A 125 11.33 -10.60 -6.96
C LYS A 125 12.25 -10.17 -8.10
N TYR A 126 13.36 -9.53 -7.75
CA TYR A 126 14.46 -9.22 -8.64
C TYR A 126 15.74 -9.90 -8.12
N ASP A 127 16.25 -10.83 -8.91
CA ASP A 127 17.53 -11.50 -8.71
C ASP A 127 18.44 -11.19 -9.91
N PRO A 128 19.64 -10.62 -9.71
CA PRO A 128 20.57 -10.36 -10.81
C PRO A 128 20.93 -11.61 -11.63
N ASP A 129 20.87 -12.79 -11.02
CA ASP A 129 21.35 -14.04 -11.63
C ASP A 129 20.22 -14.92 -12.20
N VAL A 130 18.95 -14.55 -12.00
CA VAL A 130 17.80 -15.36 -12.40
C VAL A 130 16.69 -14.52 -13.04
N THR A 131 16.22 -14.91 -14.22
CA THR A 131 15.13 -14.27 -14.98
C THR A 131 13.72 -14.60 -14.46
N THR A 132 13.58 -15.09 -13.22
CA THR A 132 12.25 -15.49 -12.70
C THR A 132 11.46 -14.32 -12.13
N TYR A 133 10.33 -14.05 -12.77
CA TYR A 133 9.26 -13.19 -12.31
C TYR A 133 8.41 -13.92 -11.27
N GLY A 134 8.81 -13.81 -10.00
CA GLY A 134 7.90 -14.14 -8.91
C GLY A 134 6.98 -12.96 -8.65
N CYS A 135 5.69 -13.06 -9.03
CA CYS A 135 4.71 -12.01 -8.82
C CYS A 135 3.58 -12.45 -7.86
N GLY A 136 3.17 -11.54 -6.98
CA GLY A 136 2.00 -11.69 -6.11
C GLY A 136 1.45 -10.33 -5.68
N GLU A 137 0.47 -10.32 -4.79
CA GLU A 137 -0.20 -9.10 -4.33
C GLU A 137 -0.40 -9.08 -2.81
N LEU A 138 -0.01 -7.99 -2.14
CA LEU A 138 -0.51 -7.66 -0.80
C LEU A 138 -1.80 -6.87 -0.95
N SER A 139 -2.90 -7.42 -0.43
CA SER A 139 -4.22 -6.78 -0.47
C SER A 139 -4.80 -6.65 0.93
N TRP A 140 -5.57 -5.59 1.16
CA TRP A 140 -6.34 -5.46 2.39
C TRP A 140 -7.60 -6.32 2.32
N GLN A 141 -7.76 -7.25 3.25
CA GLN A 141 -8.99 -8.00 3.45
C GLN A 141 -9.78 -7.35 4.58
N ALA A 142 -11.04 -7.01 4.31
CA ALA A 142 -11.94 -6.58 5.37
C ALA A 142 -12.16 -7.77 6.32
N GLY A 143 -12.20 -7.50 7.61
CA GLY A 143 -12.58 -8.50 8.61
C GLY A 143 -14.09 -8.74 8.56
N THR A 144 -14.70 -8.99 9.69
CA THR A 144 -16.14 -9.26 9.73
C THR A 144 -16.92 -7.99 9.39
N PRO A 145 -17.94 -8.01 8.51
CA PRO A 145 -18.73 -6.82 8.19
C PRO A 145 -19.27 -6.15 9.47
N GLY A 146 -18.90 -4.88 9.69
CA GLY A 146 -19.30 -4.10 10.87
C GLY A 146 -18.24 -4.03 11.99
N GLN A 147 -17.11 -4.71 11.84
CA GLN A 147 -15.94 -4.52 12.70
C GLN A 147 -14.82 -3.81 11.93
N ASN A 148 -14.13 -2.88 12.59
CA ASN A 148 -12.95 -2.18 12.04
C ASN A 148 -11.70 -3.08 12.13
N ASP A 149 -11.80 -4.35 11.72
CA ASP A 149 -10.87 -5.45 12.04
C ASP A 149 -10.28 -6.13 10.80
N GLY A 150 -9.99 -5.38 9.75
CA GLY A 150 -9.31 -5.93 8.58
C GLY A 150 -7.82 -6.23 8.80
N TYR A 151 -7.21 -6.90 7.83
CA TYR A 151 -5.81 -7.27 7.86
C TYR A 151 -5.21 -7.28 6.44
N TRP A 152 -3.89 -7.18 6.36
CA TRP A 152 -3.17 -7.40 5.11
C TRP A 152 -3.06 -8.88 4.82
N PHE A 153 -3.27 -9.26 3.56
CA PHE A 153 -3.19 -10.64 3.09
C PHE A 153 -2.24 -10.72 1.90
N ILE A 154 -1.38 -11.73 1.94
CA ILE A 154 -0.47 -12.13 0.87
C ILE A 154 -1.25 -13.02 -0.08
N ASN A 155 -1.39 -12.59 -1.32
CA ASN A 155 -1.85 -13.41 -2.43
C ASN A 155 -0.61 -13.84 -3.23
N ALA A 156 -0.32 -15.13 -3.22
CA ALA A 156 0.87 -15.72 -3.81
C ALA A 156 0.91 -15.64 -5.34
N GLY A 157 -0.24 -15.49 -6.00
CA GLY A 157 -0.33 -15.43 -7.46
C GLY A 157 0.26 -16.69 -8.10
N ALA A 158 1.24 -16.53 -8.99
CA ALA A 158 1.93 -17.63 -9.66
C ALA A 158 3.23 -18.06 -8.95
N HIS A 159 3.55 -17.46 -7.79
CA HIS A 159 4.80 -17.68 -7.09
C HIS A 159 4.83 -19.05 -6.38
N LYS A 160 5.77 -19.93 -6.73
CA LYS A 160 5.84 -21.30 -6.15
C LYS A 160 6.30 -21.37 -4.69
N LEU A 161 7.06 -20.37 -4.22
CA LEU A 161 7.62 -20.35 -2.86
C LEU A 161 6.81 -19.52 -1.85
N ILE A 162 5.74 -18.86 -2.30
CA ILE A 162 4.88 -18.04 -1.44
C ILE A 162 3.52 -18.75 -1.40
N MET A 163 2.88 -18.76 -0.25
CA MET A 163 1.52 -19.27 -0.08
C MET A 163 0.57 -18.12 0.24
N ASP A 164 -0.70 -18.30 -0.07
CA ASP A 164 -1.74 -17.36 0.36
C ASP A 164 -1.83 -17.37 1.88
N SER A 165 -1.65 -16.21 2.52
CA SER A 165 -1.69 -16.14 3.99
C SER A 165 -1.91 -14.71 4.50
N PRO A 166 -2.45 -14.54 5.71
CA PRO A 166 -2.41 -13.24 6.38
C PRO A 166 -0.97 -12.76 6.54
N LEU A 167 -0.76 -11.46 6.41
CA LEU A 167 0.50 -10.81 6.72
C LEU A 167 0.65 -10.69 8.24
N SER A 168 0.93 -11.82 8.86
CA SER A 168 1.46 -11.92 10.22
C SER A 168 2.99 -11.82 10.19
N PHE A 169 3.61 -12.01 11.35
CA PHE A 169 5.05 -12.16 11.46
C PHE A 169 5.58 -13.33 10.59
N GLU A 170 4.93 -14.49 10.65
CA GLU A 170 5.26 -15.67 9.84
C GLU A 170 5.04 -15.42 8.35
N GLY A 171 3.97 -14.70 7.99
CA GLY A 171 3.73 -14.28 6.60
C GLY A 171 4.85 -13.38 6.08
N ALA A 172 5.33 -12.43 6.88
CA ALA A 172 6.48 -11.60 6.53
C ALA A 172 7.77 -12.42 6.41
N GLU A 173 8.02 -13.37 7.32
CA GLU A 173 9.16 -14.29 7.24
C GLU A 173 9.15 -15.10 5.94
N MET A 174 7.98 -15.62 5.54
CA MET A 174 7.83 -16.32 4.26
C MET A 174 8.26 -15.45 3.08
N LEU A 175 7.84 -14.18 3.03
CA LEU A 175 8.30 -13.24 2.00
C LEU A 175 9.82 -13.09 2.01
N PHE A 176 10.45 -13.01 3.18
CA PHE A 176 11.91 -12.87 3.31
C PHE A 176 12.66 -14.11 2.83
N THR A 177 12.11 -15.31 3.07
CA THR A 177 12.75 -16.55 2.63
C THR A 177 12.92 -16.63 1.11
N THR A 178 12.08 -15.94 0.34
CA THR A 178 12.23 -15.86 -1.12
C THR A 178 13.52 -15.17 -1.55
N LEU A 179 14.13 -14.37 -0.68
CA LEU A 179 15.41 -13.68 -0.90
C LEU A 179 16.60 -14.51 -0.42
N ASN A 180 16.37 -15.68 0.18
CA ASN A 180 17.43 -16.57 0.61
C ASN A 180 17.95 -17.53 -0.47
N TYR A 181 17.13 -17.75 -1.50
CA TYR A 181 17.40 -18.60 -2.66
C TYR A 181 17.73 -17.74 -3.88
#